data_AF-A0A2P8A6A2-F1
#
_entry.id   AF-A0A2P8A6A2-F1
#
_cell.length_a   1.000
_cell.length_b   1.000
_cell.length_c   1.000
_cell.angle_alpha   90.00
_cell.angle_beta   90.00
_cell.angle_gamma   90.00
#
_symmetry.space_group_name_H-M   'P 1'
#
loop_
_entity.id
_entity.type
_entity.pdbx_description
1 polymer ?
#
loop_
_entity_poly.entity_id
_entity_poly.type
_entity_poly.pdbx_seq_one_letter_code
_entity_poly.pdbx_strand_id
1 'polypeptide(L)'
;MPPITVKQVLSTPDPFVIKWFAAILAWRTDDQGELSPYWSVTWHLIDEAARGAYKGGCEANFYFNDGGFTFPPVLQTLDEIQNIYTRVSDEGTRLAVGAYLREQSGEPYFYIGVTRLTTNFYEPVSRKGESEVVCMCPRLAMQRWFAIQGWEDNETPSQFVARALDEVEYRSDVWDGLLAAVPPVNLSVSLYGAQWY
;
A
#
# COMPACT_ATOMS: atom_id res chain seq x y z
N MET A 1 8.37 23.08 -14.50
CA MET A 1 8.08 22.18 -13.38
C MET A 1 9.35 22.09 -12.55
N PRO A 2 9.36 22.55 -11.29
CA PRO A 2 10.46 22.25 -10.38
C PRO A 2 10.62 20.72 -10.30
N PRO A 3 11.86 20.20 -10.33
CA PRO A 3 12.09 18.77 -10.28
C PRO A 3 11.69 18.22 -8.89
N ILE A 4 11.02 17.06 -8.88
CA ILE A 4 10.83 16.32 -7.63
C ILE A 4 12.20 15.93 -7.10
N THR A 5 12.43 16.27 -5.83
CA THR A 5 13.64 15.88 -5.13
C THR A 5 13.31 14.73 -4.20
N VAL A 6 13.93 13.58 -4.42
CA VAL A 6 13.83 12.39 -3.57
C VAL A 6 15.13 12.26 -2.78
N LYS A 7 15.08 12.45 -1.46
CA LYS A 7 16.25 12.37 -0.59
C LYS A 7 16.06 11.26 0.44
N GLN A 8 16.93 10.26 0.43
CA GLN A 8 16.92 9.23 1.47
C GLN A 8 17.17 9.86 2.84
N VAL A 9 16.37 9.46 3.82
CA VAL A 9 16.55 9.83 5.22
C VAL A 9 16.91 8.59 6.04
N LEU A 10 17.82 8.77 7.00
CA LEU A 10 18.21 7.70 7.93
C LEU A 10 17.24 7.57 9.10
N SER A 11 16.48 8.63 9.37
CA SER A 11 15.48 8.71 10.43
C SER A 11 14.29 9.53 9.96
N THR A 12 13.09 8.97 10.05
CA THR A 12 11.83 9.64 9.75
C THR A 12 11.17 10.09 11.06
N PRO A 13 10.52 11.27 11.12
CA PRO A 13 9.67 11.63 12.25
C PRO A 13 8.47 10.66 12.30
N ASP A 14 8.39 9.84 13.35
CA ASP A 14 7.33 8.86 13.59
C ASP A 14 7.06 7.85 12.46
N PRO A 15 8.05 6.96 12.16
CA PRO A 15 7.89 5.96 11.12
C PRO A 15 6.70 5.04 11.42
N PHE A 16 5.97 4.67 10.37
CA PHE A 16 4.88 3.73 10.47
C PHE A 16 5.22 2.38 9.84
N VAL A 17 4.58 1.35 10.38
CA VAL A 17 4.67 -0.03 9.88
C VAL A 17 3.28 -0.44 9.42
N ILE A 18 3.22 -1.18 8.31
CA ILE A 18 1.96 -1.83 7.92
C ILE A 18 1.81 -3.09 8.76
N LYS A 19 0.88 -3.08 9.71
CA LYS A 19 0.59 -4.21 10.61
C LYS A 19 -0.26 -5.30 9.96
N TRP A 20 -0.88 -5.03 8.81
CA TRP A 20 -1.80 -6.01 8.23
C TRP A 20 -2.03 -5.71 6.77
N PHE A 21 -1.08 -6.01 5.88
CA PHE A 21 -1.35 -5.93 4.45
C PHE A 21 -2.00 -7.24 4.04
N ALA A 22 -3.33 -7.22 3.91
CA ALA A 22 -4.09 -8.39 3.50
C ALA A 22 -4.79 -8.13 2.18
N ALA A 23 -4.90 -9.18 1.39
CA ALA A 23 -5.73 -9.18 0.21
C ALA A 23 -6.65 -10.37 0.18
N ILE A 24 -7.92 -10.04 -0.04
CA ILE A 24 -9.02 -10.97 -0.10
C ILE A 24 -9.58 -10.88 -1.50
N LEU A 25 -9.61 -12.00 -2.20
CA LEU A 25 -10.42 -12.13 -3.40
C LEU A 25 -11.86 -12.33 -2.94
N ALA A 26 -12.75 -11.40 -3.28
CA ALA A 26 -14.15 -11.41 -2.86
C ALA A 26 -15.08 -11.22 -4.05
N TRP A 27 -16.38 -11.27 -3.81
CA TRP A 27 -17.42 -11.12 -4.84
C TRP A 27 -18.47 -10.12 -4.37
N ARG A 28 -18.90 -9.25 -5.28
CA ARG A 28 -19.97 -8.29 -5.04
C ARG A 28 -21.01 -8.42 -6.12
N THR A 29 -22.28 -8.42 -5.71
CA THR A 29 -23.41 -8.30 -6.63
C THR A 29 -23.62 -6.82 -6.94
N ASP A 30 -23.65 -6.46 -8.22
CA ASP A 30 -23.99 -5.11 -8.65
C ASP A 30 -25.50 -4.84 -8.63
N ASP A 31 -25.90 -3.62 -8.99
CA ASP A 31 -27.30 -3.20 -9.01
C ASP A 31 -28.16 -3.97 -10.04
N GLN A 32 -27.52 -4.68 -10.97
CA GLN A 32 -28.15 -5.49 -12.01
C GLN A 32 -28.26 -6.97 -11.61
N GLY A 33 -27.74 -7.35 -10.43
CA GLY A 33 -27.74 -8.72 -9.94
C GLY A 33 -26.56 -9.55 -10.45
N GLU A 34 -25.60 -8.94 -11.16
CA GLU A 34 -24.42 -9.63 -11.64
C GLU A 34 -23.34 -9.70 -10.56
N LEU A 35 -22.83 -10.90 -10.35
CA LEU A 35 -21.77 -11.15 -9.38
C LEU A 35 -20.41 -10.97 -10.05
N SER A 36 -19.68 -9.95 -9.60
CA SER A 36 -18.36 -9.59 -10.11
C SER A 36 -17.31 -9.77 -9.02
N PRO A 37 -16.15 -10.39 -9.33
CA PRO A 37 -15.08 -10.53 -8.38
C PRO A 37 -14.41 -9.17 -8.13
N TYR A 38 -13.76 -9.01 -6.98
CA TYR A 38 -12.92 -7.85 -6.67
C TYR A 38 -11.83 -8.21 -5.66
N TRP A 39 -10.72 -7.47 -5.68
CA TRP A 39 -9.75 -7.47 -4.58
C TRP A 39 -10.21 -6.53 -3.48
N SER A 40 -10.30 -7.02 -2.25
CA SER A 40 -10.31 -6.16 -1.06
C SER A 40 -8.92 -6.17 -0.46
N VAL A 41 -8.22 -5.03 -0.53
CA VAL A 41 -6.89 -4.85 0.04
C VAL A 41 -7.02 -3.95 1.26
N THR A 42 -6.64 -4.46 2.42
CA THR A 42 -6.69 -3.72 3.68
C THR A 42 -5.28 -3.55 4.22
N TRP A 43 -4.98 -2.37 4.78
CA TRP A 43 -3.79 -2.16 5.59
C TRP A 43 -4.01 -1.24 6.75
N HIS A 44 -3.36 -1.59 7.86
CA HIS A 44 -3.38 -0.84 9.10
C HIS A 44 -1.98 -0.30 9.37
N LEU A 45 -1.91 1.00 9.65
CA LEU A 45 -0.68 1.67 10.04
C LEU A 45 -0.59 1.71 11.56
N ILE A 46 0.58 1.34 12.06
CA ILE A 46 0.94 1.54 13.45
C ILE A 46 2.17 2.42 13.55
N ASP A 47 2.21 3.23 14.61
CA ASP A 47 3.39 3.99 15.00
C ASP A 47 4.40 3.06 15.68
N GLU A 48 5.59 2.93 15.10
CA GLU A 48 6.64 2.10 15.69
C GLU A 48 7.27 2.74 16.93
N ALA A 49 7.43 4.07 16.94
CA ALA A 49 7.99 4.82 18.06
C ALA A 49 7.06 4.82 19.28
N ALA A 50 5.74 4.85 19.05
CA ALA A 50 4.72 4.79 20.11
C ALA A 50 4.31 3.35 20.47
N ARG A 51 5.23 2.37 20.37
CA ARG A 51 5.02 0.96 20.76
C ARG A 51 3.84 0.28 20.04
N GLY A 52 3.62 0.62 18.77
CA GLY A 52 2.59 -0.01 17.94
C GLY A 52 1.20 0.61 18.09
N ALA A 53 1.11 1.86 18.56
CA ALA A 53 -0.16 2.59 18.61
C ALA A 53 -0.78 2.68 17.20
N TYR A 54 -2.09 2.44 17.11
CA TYR A 54 -2.82 2.51 15.84
C TYR A 54 -2.87 3.95 15.32
N LYS A 55 -2.43 4.16 14.08
CA LYS A 55 -2.46 5.49 13.42
C LYS A 55 -3.62 5.66 12.45
N GLY A 56 -4.17 4.56 11.96
CA GLY A 56 -5.20 4.57 10.93
C GLY A 56 -5.08 3.34 10.05
N GLY A 57 -6.00 3.23 9.11
CA GLY A 57 -6.02 2.12 8.17
C GLY A 57 -6.78 2.52 6.93
N CYS A 58 -6.43 1.88 5.82
CA CYS A 58 -7.13 2.04 4.56
C CYS A 58 -7.64 0.67 4.12
N GLU A 59 -8.80 0.70 3.48
CA GLU A 59 -9.34 -0.40 2.72
C GLU A 59 -9.59 0.11 1.30
N ALA A 60 -9.09 -0.63 0.32
CA ALA A 60 -9.30 -0.33 -1.09
C ALA A 60 -9.88 -1.56 -1.78
N ASN A 61 -11.00 -1.35 -2.46
CA ASN A 61 -11.73 -2.40 -3.18
C ASN A 61 -11.57 -2.19 -4.69
N PHE A 62 -11.02 -3.19 -5.39
CA PHE A 62 -10.69 -3.12 -6.82
C PHE A 62 -11.46 -4.17 -7.61
N TYR A 63 -12.42 -3.72 -8.42
CA TYR A 63 -13.22 -4.59 -9.28
C TYR A 63 -12.43 -5.02 -10.52
N PHE A 64 -12.50 -6.30 -10.86
CA PHE A 64 -11.83 -6.84 -12.04
C PHE A 64 -12.59 -6.46 -13.32
N ASN A 65 -12.37 -5.26 -13.84
CA ASN A 65 -12.88 -4.89 -15.15
C ASN A 65 -11.81 -4.97 -16.26
N ASP A 66 -10.50 -4.93 -15.95
CA ASP A 66 -9.47 -4.74 -16.99
C ASP A 66 -8.09 -5.44 -16.78
N GLY A 67 -7.92 -6.44 -15.90
CA GLY A 67 -6.59 -7.06 -15.83
C GLY A 67 -6.30 -8.06 -14.72
N GLY A 68 -6.93 -9.24 -14.78
CA GLY A 68 -6.41 -10.47 -14.18
C GLY A 68 -6.54 -10.63 -12.66
N PHE A 69 -6.42 -11.87 -12.21
CA PHE A 69 -6.50 -12.31 -10.81
C PHE A 69 -5.14 -12.30 -10.10
N THR A 70 -4.17 -11.53 -10.59
CA THR A 70 -2.80 -11.57 -10.08
C THR A 70 -2.67 -10.69 -8.85
N PHE A 71 -2.11 -11.25 -7.78
CA PHE A 71 -1.79 -10.52 -6.56
C PHE A 71 -0.26 -10.26 -6.47
N PRO A 72 0.17 -9.06 -6.02
CA PRO A 72 -0.65 -7.92 -5.60
C PRO A 72 -1.19 -7.13 -6.79
N PRO A 73 -2.43 -6.60 -6.69
CA PRO A 73 -2.96 -5.75 -7.74
C PRO A 73 -2.13 -4.48 -7.82
N VAL A 74 -1.93 -4.01 -9.06
CA VAL A 74 -1.44 -2.65 -9.29
C VAL A 74 -2.44 -1.69 -8.67
N LEU A 75 -1.99 -0.85 -7.75
CA LEU A 75 -2.87 0.07 -7.05
C LEU A 75 -2.19 1.39 -6.77
N GLN A 76 -3.01 2.43 -6.76
CA GLN A 76 -2.67 3.72 -6.21
C GLN A 76 -3.82 4.19 -5.32
N THR A 77 -3.49 4.59 -4.10
CA THR A 77 -4.44 5.17 -3.14
C THR A 77 -3.90 6.50 -2.67
N LEU A 78 -4.72 7.55 -2.75
CA LEU A 78 -4.39 8.91 -2.34
C LEU A 78 -5.41 9.40 -1.31
N ASP A 79 -5.35 8.85 -0.10
CA ASP A 79 -6.32 9.17 0.96
C ASP A 79 -5.83 10.39 1.76
N GLU A 80 -6.27 11.57 1.35
CA GLU A 80 -5.96 12.83 2.05
C GLU A 80 -6.60 12.92 3.44
N ILE A 81 -7.72 12.23 3.69
CA ILE A 81 -8.43 12.28 4.98
C ILE A 81 -7.63 11.52 6.03
N GLN A 82 -7.19 10.31 5.69
CA GLN A 82 -6.37 9.48 6.57
C GLN A 82 -4.89 9.84 6.52
N ASN A 83 -4.47 10.70 5.58
CA ASN A 83 -3.07 11.04 5.31
C ASN A 83 -2.23 9.80 4.96
N ILE A 84 -2.79 8.93 4.10
CA ILE A 84 -2.18 7.67 3.68
C ILE A 84 -2.17 7.60 2.17
N TYR A 85 -0.96 7.45 1.62
CA TYR A 85 -0.73 7.38 0.19
C TYR A 85 0.01 6.10 -0.12
N THR A 86 -0.46 5.32 -1.09
CA THR A 86 0.10 3.98 -1.36
C THR A 86 0.21 3.75 -2.85
N ARG A 87 1.31 3.12 -3.28
CA ARG A 87 1.52 2.62 -4.64
C ARG A 87 2.07 1.20 -4.59
N VAL A 88 1.39 0.28 -5.26
CA VAL A 88 1.96 -1.01 -5.67
C VAL A 88 2.37 -0.88 -7.13
N SER A 89 3.63 -1.19 -7.42
CA SER A 89 4.18 -1.08 -8.78
C SER A 89 3.39 -1.92 -9.79
N ASP A 90 3.53 -1.58 -11.07
CA ASP A 90 2.87 -2.30 -12.17
C ASP A 90 3.22 -3.81 -12.23
N GLU A 91 4.43 -4.19 -11.77
CA GLU A 91 4.87 -5.60 -11.69
C GLU A 91 4.40 -6.32 -10.40
N GLY A 92 3.72 -5.61 -9.49
CA GLY A 92 3.30 -6.17 -8.19
C GLY A 92 4.44 -6.53 -7.23
N THR A 93 5.66 -6.03 -7.43
CA THR A 93 6.83 -6.45 -6.62
C THR A 93 7.34 -5.38 -5.66
N ARG A 94 6.82 -4.16 -5.75
CA ARG A 94 7.28 -3.00 -4.98
C ARG A 94 6.08 -2.31 -4.34
N LEU A 95 6.28 -1.88 -3.10
CA LEU A 95 5.31 -1.11 -2.35
C LEU A 95 5.97 0.17 -1.86
N ALA A 96 5.36 1.31 -2.18
CA ALA A 96 5.64 2.60 -1.58
C ALA A 96 4.44 3.05 -0.76
N VAL A 97 4.69 3.55 0.45
CA VAL A 97 3.66 4.13 1.32
C VAL A 97 4.16 5.45 1.86
N GLY A 98 3.38 6.51 1.69
CA GLY A 98 3.71 7.83 2.16
C GLY A 98 2.66 8.46 3.06
N ALA A 99 3.09 9.50 3.77
CA ALA A 99 2.26 10.37 4.59
C ALA A 99 2.94 11.73 4.77
N TYR A 100 2.17 12.77 5.05
CA TYR A 100 2.70 14.04 5.55
C TYR A 100 2.99 13.92 7.04
N LEU A 101 4.24 14.11 7.43
CA LEU A 101 4.71 14.00 8.81
C LEU A 101 5.29 15.35 9.24
N ARG A 102 5.02 15.75 10.49
CA ARG A 102 5.54 17.01 11.03
C ARG A 102 6.94 16.82 11.59
N GLU A 103 7.86 17.65 11.16
CA GLU A 103 9.18 17.73 11.77
C GLU A 103 9.16 18.55 13.07
N GLN A 104 10.28 18.53 13.83
CA GLN A 104 10.44 19.39 15.02
C GLN A 104 10.29 20.89 14.72
N SER A 105 10.54 21.29 13.48
CA SER A 105 10.33 22.66 12.98
C SER A 105 8.85 23.05 12.89
N GLY A 106 7.92 22.09 12.94
CA GLY A 106 6.47 22.28 12.91
C GLY A 106 5.83 22.14 11.52
N GLU A 107 6.63 22.26 10.46
CA GLU A 107 6.17 22.15 9.07
C GLU A 107 5.97 20.68 8.67
N PRO A 108 4.85 20.34 8.00
CA PRO A 108 4.64 19.01 7.44
C PRO A 108 5.50 18.79 6.20
N TYR A 109 6.20 17.67 6.14
CA TYR A 109 6.92 17.19 4.96
C TYR A 109 6.35 15.86 4.50
N PHE A 110 6.37 15.63 3.19
CA PHE A 110 5.96 14.35 2.64
C PHE A 110 7.09 13.32 2.73
N TYR A 111 6.81 12.20 3.38
CA TYR A 111 7.73 11.09 3.52
C TYR A 111 7.17 9.85 2.85
N ILE A 112 8.03 9.08 2.19
CA ILE A 112 7.71 7.79 1.59
C ILE A 112 8.61 6.72 2.19
N GLY A 113 8.01 5.68 2.73
CA GLY A 113 8.65 4.42 3.05
C GLY A 113 8.49 3.43 1.90
N VAL A 114 9.52 2.64 1.63
CA VAL A 114 9.53 1.66 0.53
C VAL A 114 9.94 0.27 1.00
N THR A 115 9.38 -0.74 0.34
CA THR A 115 9.75 -2.15 0.55
C THR A 115 9.45 -2.97 -0.70
N ARG A 116 10.03 -4.17 -0.81
CA ARG A 116 9.70 -5.13 -1.87
C ARG A 116 8.71 -6.17 -1.35
N LEU A 117 7.85 -6.65 -2.23
CA LEU A 117 6.91 -7.75 -2.01
C LEU A 117 7.41 -8.99 -2.76
N THR A 118 7.25 -10.18 -2.20
CA THR A 118 7.43 -11.41 -2.98
C THR A 118 6.28 -11.60 -3.94
N THR A 119 6.48 -12.13 -5.14
CA THR A 119 5.36 -12.50 -6.04
C THR A 119 4.85 -13.92 -5.84
N ASN A 120 5.46 -14.69 -4.92
CA ASN A 120 5.07 -16.08 -4.61
C ASN A 120 3.82 -16.14 -3.73
N PHE A 121 2.80 -15.35 -4.06
CA PHE A 121 1.50 -15.47 -3.44
C PHE A 121 0.72 -16.60 -4.12
N TYR A 122 -0.18 -17.24 -3.39
CA TYR A 122 -1.00 -18.31 -3.94
C TYR A 122 -1.81 -17.75 -5.11
N GLU A 123 -1.82 -18.45 -6.26
CA GLU A 123 -2.82 -18.17 -7.27
C GLU A 123 -4.19 -18.49 -6.66
N PRO A 124 -5.13 -17.54 -6.62
CA PRO A 124 -6.45 -17.80 -6.07
C PRO A 124 -7.15 -18.88 -6.89
N VAL A 125 -7.70 -19.88 -6.21
CA VAL A 125 -8.51 -20.94 -6.83
C VAL A 125 -10.01 -20.67 -6.64
N SER A 126 -10.35 -19.44 -6.21
CA SER A 126 -11.68 -19.14 -5.70
C SER A 126 -12.80 -19.50 -6.67
N ARG A 127 -13.84 -20.11 -6.11
CA ARG A 127 -15.08 -20.39 -6.83
C ARG A 127 -15.95 -19.16 -6.85
N LYS A 128 -16.74 -19.00 -7.90
CA LYS A 128 -17.70 -17.90 -8.02
C LYS A 128 -18.60 -17.82 -6.78
N GLY A 129 -18.52 -16.71 -6.04
CA GLY A 129 -19.29 -16.47 -4.81
C GLY A 129 -18.58 -16.84 -3.51
N GLU A 130 -17.34 -17.33 -3.55
CA GLU A 130 -16.53 -17.63 -2.37
C GLU A 130 -15.42 -16.60 -2.20
N SER A 131 -15.24 -16.08 -0.98
CA SER A 131 -14.13 -15.19 -0.65
C SER A 131 -12.93 -15.99 -0.13
N GLU A 132 -11.74 -15.62 -0.58
CA GLU A 132 -10.48 -16.30 -0.25
C GLU A 132 -9.42 -15.28 0.19
N VAL A 133 -8.77 -15.54 1.32
CA VAL A 133 -7.57 -14.76 1.71
C VAL A 133 -6.41 -15.26 0.87
N VAL A 134 -5.88 -14.39 0.02
CA VAL A 134 -4.80 -14.75 -0.93
C VAL A 134 -3.44 -14.41 -0.35
N CYS A 135 -3.37 -13.34 0.44
CA CYS A 135 -2.16 -12.95 1.13
C CYS A 135 -2.48 -12.27 2.45
N MET A 136 -1.64 -12.51 3.44
CA MET A 136 -1.59 -11.73 4.68
C MET A 136 -0.14 -11.51 5.09
N CYS A 137 0.29 -10.25 5.08
CA CYS A 137 1.55 -9.80 5.65
C CYS A 137 1.25 -9.11 6.99
N PRO A 138 1.37 -9.81 8.13
CA PRO A 138 1.00 -9.29 9.46
C PRO A 138 1.98 -8.26 10.01
N ARG A 139 3.11 -8.03 9.32
CA ARG A 139 4.00 -6.92 9.60
C ARG A 139 4.89 -6.70 8.38
N LEU A 140 4.72 -5.56 7.73
CA LEU A 140 5.52 -5.14 6.61
C LEU A 140 6.21 -3.82 6.97
N ALA A 141 7.47 -3.93 7.39
CA ALA A 141 8.30 -2.78 7.70
C ALA A 141 8.85 -2.15 6.41
N MET A 142 8.90 -0.82 6.40
CA MET A 142 9.56 -0.07 5.32
C MET A 142 11.06 -0.20 5.50
N GLN A 143 11.78 -0.62 4.45
CA GLN A 143 13.22 -0.88 4.51
C GLN A 143 14.04 0.40 4.35
N ARG A 144 13.49 1.39 3.64
CA ARG A 144 14.09 2.71 3.48
C ARG A 144 13.01 3.77 3.49
N TRP A 145 13.43 4.98 3.84
CA TRP A 145 12.58 6.15 3.89
C TRP A 145 13.19 7.30 3.11
N PHE A 146 12.32 8.11 2.52
CA PHE A 146 12.70 9.24 1.69
C PHE A 146 11.83 10.45 2.05
N ALA A 147 12.46 11.61 2.16
CA ALA A 147 11.77 12.89 2.18
C ALA A 147 11.64 13.40 0.75
N ILE A 148 10.43 13.81 0.37
CA ILE A 148 10.13 14.27 -0.99
C ILE A 148 9.76 15.76 -0.98
N GLN A 149 10.31 16.50 -1.94
CA GLN A 149 10.08 17.93 -2.13
C GLN A 149 9.88 18.26 -3.61
N GLY A 150 9.53 19.51 -3.90
CA GLY A 150 9.27 20.00 -5.27
C GLY A 150 7.80 20.27 -5.56
N TRP A 151 7.04 20.62 -4.52
CA TRP A 151 5.66 21.08 -4.64
C TRP A 151 5.55 22.32 -5.53
N GLU A 152 4.54 22.38 -6.40
CA GLU A 152 4.26 23.55 -7.23
C GLU A 152 3.16 24.44 -6.64
N ASP A 153 3.27 25.77 -6.76
CA ASP A 153 2.36 26.74 -6.09
C ASP A 153 0.85 26.52 -6.35
N ASN A 154 0.48 25.89 -7.47
CA ASN A 154 -0.91 25.59 -7.85
C ASN A 154 -1.25 24.09 -7.81
N GLU A 155 -0.37 23.26 -7.27
CA GLU A 155 -0.55 21.82 -7.18
C GLU A 155 -1.36 21.44 -5.94
N THR A 156 -2.27 20.49 -6.06
CA THR A 156 -2.99 19.93 -4.91
C THR A 156 -2.14 18.86 -4.22
N PRO A 157 -2.40 18.53 -2.93
CA PRO A 157 -1.69 17.45 -2.24
C PRO A 157 -1.70 16.13 -3.01
N SER A 158 -2.86 15.69 -3.49
CA SER A 158 -2.95 14.47 -4.30
C SER A 158 -2.15 14.54 -5.61
N GLN A 159 -2.10 15.69 -6.29
CA GLN A 159 -1.32 15.84 -7.53
C GLN A 159 0.18 15.72 -7.27
N PHE A 160 0.67 16.39 -6.23
CA PHE A 160 2.06 16.31 -5.80
C PHE A 160 2.43 14.87 -5.42
N VAL A 161 1.59 14.21 -4.62
CA VAL A 161 1.86 12.83 -4.18
C VAL A 161 1.83 11.85 -5.34
N ALA A 162 0.91 12.00 -6.30
CA ALA A 162 0.87 11.15 -7.49
C ALA A 162 2.21 11.23 -8.25
N ARG A 163 2.69 12.45 -8.53
CA ARG A 163 4.01 12.65 -9.15
C ARG A 163 5.16 12.11 -8.32
N ALA A 164 5.11 12.27 -6.99
CA ALA A 164 6.13 11.75 -6.10
C ALA A 164 6.21 10.21 -6.13
N LEU A 165 5.06 9.53 -6.22
CA LEU A 165 4.98 8.08 -6.34
C LEU A 165 5.51 7.61 -7.69
N ASP A 166 5.16 8.31 -8.79
CA ASP A 166 5.71 8.04 -10.12
C ASP A 166 7.24 8.14 -10.10
N GLU A 167 7.79 9.24 -9.57
CA GLU A 167 9.24 9.45 -9.48
C GLU A 167 9.93 8.35 -8.66
N VAL A 168 9.32 7.94 -7.54
CA VAL A 168 9.85 6.85 -6.71
C VAL A 168 9.82 5.50 -7.45
N GLU A 169 8.76 5.21 -8.21
CA GLU A 169 8.61 3.94 -8.93
C GLU A 169 9.75 3.71 -9.95
N TYR A 170 10.12 4.75 -10.70
CA TYR A 170 11.10 4.66 -11.79
C TYR A 170 12.56 4.81 -11.34
N ARG A 171 12.83 5.21 -10.10
CA ARG A 171 14.19 5.42 -9.59
C ARG A 171 14.85 4.13 -9.08
N SER A 172 15.84 3.63 -9.82
CA SER A 172 16.61 2.42 -9.45
C SER A 172 17.27 2.52 -8.06
N ASP A 173 17.87 3.66 -7.73
CA ASP A 173 18.58 3.89 -6.47
C ASP A 173 17.68 3.73 -5.22
N VAL A 174 16.37 3.97 -5.36
CA VAL A 174 15.40 3.77 -4.28
C VAL A 174 15.25 2.29 -3.95
N TRP A 175 15.25 1.43 -4.96
CA TRP A 175 14.89 0.00 -4.86
C TRP A 175 16.09 -0.95 -4.80
N ASP A 176 17.27 -0.47 -5.15
CA ASP A 176 18.49 -1.27 -5.24
C ASP A 176 18.94 -1.76 -3.87
N GLY A 177 19.19 -3.07 -3.77
CA GLY A 177 19.62 -3.76 -2.54
C GLY A 177 18.52 -3.99 -1.50
N LEU A 178 17.25 -3.67 -1.80
CA LEU A 178 16.12 -4.05 -0.94
C LEU A 178 15.80 -5.55 -1.10
N LEU A 179 15.48 -6.21 0.00
CA LEU A 179 15.07 -7.62 0.01
C LEU A 179 13.55 -7.72 -0.11
N ALA A 180 13.03 -8.76 -0.78
CA ALA A 180 11.58 -8.98 -0.80
C ALA A 180 11.08 -9.38 0.61
N ALA A 181 10.04 -8.71 1.09
CA ALA A 181 9.32 -9.12 2.28
C ALA A 181 8.55 -10.39 1.97
N VAL A 182 8.93 -11.48 2.65
CA VAL A 182 8.32 -12.79 2.47
C VAL A 182 7.15 -12.90 3.46
N PRO A 183 5.91 -13.12 3.01
CA PRO A 183 4.81 -13.41 3.92
C PRO A 183 5.15 -14.69 4.71
N PRO A 184 4.73 -14.80 5.99
CA PRO A 184 4.83 -16.07 6.69
C PRO A 184 4.05 -17.13 5.88
N VAL A 185 4.73 -18.25 5.56
CA VAL A 185 4.16 -19.33 4.76
C VAL A 185 2.92 -19.91 5.46
N ASN A 186 1.87 -20.17 4.68
CA ASN A 186 0.56 -20.75 5.01
C ASN A 186 -0.53 -19.79 5.48
N LEU A 187 -1.39 -19.35 4.55
CA LEU A 187 -2.80 -19.11 4.84
C LEU A 187 -3.64 -19.39 3.58
N SER A 188 -3.85 -20.67 3.24
CA SER A 188 -5.03 -21.05 2.46
C SER A 188 -6.20 -21.17 3.45
N VAL A 189 -6.86 -20.06 3.75
CA VAL A 189 -8.08 -20.05 4.56
C VAL A 189 -9.23 -19.62 3.67
N SER A 190 -10.05 -20.58 3.25
CA SER A 190 -11.37 -20.31 2.70
C SER A 190 -12.24 -19.77 3.84
N LEU A 191 -12.61 -18.49 3.79
CA LEU A 191 -13.45 -17.86 4.80
C LEU A 191 -14.91 -18.22 4.55
N TYR A 192 -15.32 -19.43 4.90
CA TYR A 192 -16.74 -19.71 5.12
C TYR A 192 -17.14 -19.16 6.50
N GLY A 193 -17.74 -17.96 6.51
CA GLY A 193 -18.56 -17.49 7.64
C GLY A 193 -17.93 -16.50 8.63
N ALA A 194 -16.84 -15.82 8.30
CA ALA A 194 -16.34 -14.73 9.17
C ALA A 194 -17.10 -13.43 8.91
N GLN A 195 -18.06 -13.10 9.78
CA GLN A 195 -18.54 -11.74 9.94
C GLN A 195 -17.39 -10.92 10.57
N TRP A 196 -16.94 -9.88 9.85
CA TRP A 196 -15.98 -8.92 10.38
C TRP A 196 -16.75 -7.94 11.29
N TYR A 197 -16.34 -7.89 12.56
CA TYR A 197 -16.88 -6.99 13.60
C TYR A 197 -16.38 -5.56 13.45
#